data_AF-A0A6F9BCR4-F1
#
_entry.id   AF-A0A6F9BCR4-F1
#
_cell.length_a   1.000
_cell.length_b   1.000
_cell.length_c   1.000
_cell.angle_alpha   90.00
_cell.angle_beta   90.00
_cell.angle_gamma   90.00
#
_symmetry.space_group_name_H-M   'P 1'
#
loop_
_entity.id
_entity.type
_entity.pdbx_description
1 polymer ?
#
loop_
_entity_poly.entity_id
_entity_poly.type
_entity_poly.pdbx_seq_one_letter_code
_entity_poly.pdbx_strand_id
1 'polypeptide(L)'
;MDNFQTVLRFFMNQKSSIGYSFMALLTIGGERIFSMVSFQCPCNHNQNFAYGLTFLLGPGLVLLVLGLFFSSRLWRLYTGCCLKPMKLCPRGNCLNCLKVFVKIFSGACVAPSCGCCAVSGLDENLVVDLFCKNKTLMCREELARVPCSKSKLPSDESMELLLMFRAQSQILGWCIIIISAVLGLLGTCYTNCRSKVSYLQLTFWKRYVEKEKEQFDKFAMEYASKLAERNLKSFFENRDPEIFPFPNHKAWEEVSALYTFSKSEQYYSTLQRYVERDDRDYSPEKRPVMELEHGIEMS
;
A
#
# COMPACT_ATOMS: atom_id res chain seq x y z
N MET A 1 24.29 3.82 28.96
CA MET A 1 23.78 4.25 27.64
C MET A 1 23.86 3.13 26.59
N ASP A 2 24.80 2.20 26.71
CA ASP A 2 25.04 1.10 25.74
C ASP A 2 23.92 0.04 25.70
N ASN A 3 23.27 -0.23 26.84
CA ASN A 3 22.12 -1.14 26.89
C ASN A 3 20.92 -0.58 26.11
N PHE A 4 20.69 0.74 26.18
CA PHE A 4 19.62 1.40 25.43
C PHE A 4 19.91 1.42 23.92
N GLN A 5 21.17 1.65 23.53
CA GLN A 5 21.60 1.53 22.13
C GLN A 5 21.47 0.09 21.60
N THR A 6 21.76 -0.92 22.42
CA THR A 6 21.61 -2.33 22.05
C THR A 6 20.15 -2.69 21.80
N VAL A 7 19.26 -2.23 22.69
CA VAL A 7 17.81 -2.40 22.54
C VAL A 7 17.29 -1.65 21.30
N LEU A 8 17.71 -0.40 21.08
CA LEU A 8 17.37 0.34 19.86
C LEU A 8 17.85 -0.35 18.59
N ARG A 9 19.07 -0.89 18.57
CA ARG A 9 19.59 -1.68 17.43
C ARG A 9 18.75 -2.92 17.18
N PHE A 10 18.29 -3.60 18.23
CA PHE A 10 17.38 -4.74 18.10
C PHE A 10 16.05 -4.33 17.45
N PHE A 11 15.43 -3.25 17.94
CA PHE A 11 14.19 -2.72 17.36
C PHE A 11 14.36 -2.27 15.90
N MET A 12 15.49 -1.62 15.57
CA MET A 12 15.78 -1.18 14.21
C MET A 12 16.03 -2.35 13.26
N ASN A 13 16.74 -3.40 13.70
CA ASN A 13 16.96 -4.61 12.91
C ASN A 13 15.66 -5.38 12.64
N GLN A 14 14.71 -5.34 13.58
CA GLN A 14 13.42 -6.03 13.45
C GLN A 14 12.25 -5.12 13.04
N LYS A 15 12.51 -3.88 12.61
CA LYS A 15 11.48 -2.86 12.32
C LYS A 15 10.33 -3.38 11.45
N SER A 16 10.63 -4.20 10.43
CA SER A 16 9.58 -4.79 9.57
C SER A 16 8.74 -5.84 10.29
N SER A 17 9.34 -6.68 11.13
CA SER A 17 8.64 -7.73 11.88
C SER A 17 7.75 -7.09 12.95
N ILE A 18 8.30 -6.14 13.70
CA ILE A 18 7.56 -5.36 14.72
C ILE A 18 6.41 -4.60 14.08
N GLY A 19 6.64 -3.99 12.91
CA GLY A 19 5.59 -3.31 12.14
C GLY A 19 4.44 -4.23 11.77
N TYR A 20 4.73 -5.44 11.26
CA TYR A 20 3.68 -6.42 10.93
C TYR A 20 2.94 -6.93 12.17
N SER A 21 3.65 -7.20 13.26
CA SER A 21 3.03 -7.62 14.52
C SER A 21 2.13 -6.53 15.11
N PHE A 22 2.57 -5.27 15.07
CA PHE A 22 1.77 -4.13 15.51
C PHE A 22 0.54 -3.91 14.62
N MET A 23 0.70 -4.03 13.29
CA MET A 23 -0.43 -4.01 12.36
C MET A 23 -1.43 -5.12 12.66
N ALA A 24 -0.98 -6.36 12.91
CA ALA A 24 -1.85 -7.46 13.25
C ALA A 24 -2.63 -7.21 14.55
N LEU A 25 -1.97 -6.69 15.59
CA LEU A 25 -2.64 -6.31 16.85
C LEU A 25 -3.69 -5.21 16.64
N LEU A 26 -3.36 -4.18 15.85
CA LEU A 26 -4.32 -3.12 15.52
C LEU A 26 -5.49 -3.64 14.70
N THR A 27 -5.27 -4.57 13.77
CA THR A 27 -6.35 -5.18 12.98
C THR A 27 -7.28 -5.99 13.87
N ILE A 28 -6.75 -6.83 14.77
CA ILE A 28 -7.55 -7.62 15.72
C ILE A 28 -8.31 -6.70 16.68
N GLY A 29 -7.64 -5.68 17.23
CA GLY A 29 -8.27 -4.70 18.12
C GLY A 29 -9.37 -3.90 17.41
N GLY A 30 -9.10 -3.45 16.18
CA GLY A 30 -10.05 -2.74 15.34
C GLY A 30 -11.27 -3.60 15.01
N GLU A 31 -11.07 -4.84 14.56
CA GLU A 31 -12.15 -5.79 14.27
C GLU A 31 -13.06 -5.99 15.49
N ARG A 32 -12.47 -6.17 16.68
CA ARG A 32 -13.24 -6.33 17.93
C ARG A 32 -14.04 -5.09 18.28
N ILE A 33 -13.46 -3.90 18.12
CA ILE A 33 -14.15 -2.63 18.37
C ILE A 33 -15.30 -2.45 17.36
N PHE A 34 -15.05 -2.64 16.06
CA PHE A 34 -16.08 -2.49 15.02
C PHE A 34 -17.22 -3.51 15.17
N SER A 35 -16.90 -4.76 15.50
CA SER A 35 -17.90 -5.81 15.73
C SER A 35 -18.71 -5.58 17.00
N MET A 36 -18.16 -4.94 18.04
CA MET A 36 -18.89 -4.65 19.27
C MET A 36 -19.75 -3.39 19.17
N VAL A 37 -19.26 -2.36 18.47
CA VAL A 37 -19.85 -1.01 18.54
C VAL A 37 -20.82 -0.72 17.39
N SER A 38 -20.64 -1.32 16.22
CA SER A 38 -21.36 -0.89 15.01
C SER A 38 -22.01 -2.01 14.19
N PHE A 39 -21.57 -3.26 14.32
CA PHE A 39 -22.07 -4.32 13.46
C PHE A 39 -23.37 -4.95 14.01
N GLN A 40 -24.50 -4.52 13.48
CA GLN A 40 -25.80 -5.20 13.64
C GLN A 40 -26.33 -5.55 12.25
N CYS A 41 -26.61 -6.84 12.02
CA CYS A 41 -27.16 -7.29 10.75
C CYS A 41 -28.56 -6.69 10.55
N PRO A 42 -28.85 -6.03 9.41
CA PRO A 42 -30.23 -5.68 9.11
C PRO A 42 -31.07 -6.97 8.98
N CYS A 43 -32.36 -6.90 9.32
CA CYS A 43 -33.31 -8.00 9.10
C CYS A 43 -34.00 -7.87 7.72
N ASN A 44 -33.24 -7.51 6.68
CA ASN A 44 -33.79 -7.24 5.35
C ASN A 44 -32.97 -7.96 4.28
N HIS A 45 -33.56 -8.98 3.68
CA HIS A 45 -32.90 -9.87 2.71
C HIS A 45 -32.06 -9.13 1.66
N ASN A 46 -32.63 -8.10 1.02
CA ASN A 46 -31.97 -7.35 -0.06
C ASN A 46 -30.77 -6.50 0.42
N GLN A 47 -30.72 -6.14 1.70
CA GLN A 47 -29.69 -5.27 2.27
C GLN A 47 -28.60 -6.07 3.01
N ASN A 48 -28.87 -7.30 3.43
CA ASN A 48 -27.93 -8.14 4.18
C ASN A 48 -26.60 -8.33 3.45
N PHE A 49 -26.67 -8.63 2.15
CA PHE A 49 -25.49 -8.85 1.31
C PHE A 49 -24.65 -7.57 1.20
N ALA A 50 -25.25 -6.46 0.76
CA ALA A 50 -24.56 -5.19 0.57
C ALA A 50 -23.97 -4.67 1.89
N TYR A 51 -24.70 -4.78 2.99
CA TYR A 51 -24.24 -4.38 4.33
C TYR A 51 -23.06 -5.24 4.79
N GLY A 52 -23.20 -6.57 4.75
CA GLY A 52 -22.14 -7.50 5.13
C GLY A 52 -20.87 -7.32 4.28
N LEU A 53 -21.02 -7.14 2.97
CA LEU A 53 -19.92 -6.93 2.04
C LEU A 53 -19.20 -5.59 2.29
N THR A 54 -19.95 -4.52 2.60
CA THR A 54 -19.38 -3.21 2.90
C THR A 54 -18.52 -3.25 4.17
N PHE A 55 -18.97 -3.94 5.22
CA PHE A 55 -18.18 -4.09 6.45
C PHE A 55 -17.02 -5.08 6.29
N LEU A 56 -17.10 -6.01 5.34
CA LEU A 56 -15.99 -6.92 5.00
C LEU A 56 -14.91 -6.21 4.18
N LEU A 57 -15.27 -5.48 3.12
CA LEU A 57 -14.32 -4.89 2.17
C LEU A 57 -13.94 -3.44 2.51
N GLY A 58 -14.82 -2.70 3.18
CA GLY A 58 -14.67 -1.27 3.48
C GLY A 58 -13.36 -0.95 4.22
N PRO A 59 -13.07 -1.59 5.37
CA PRO A 59 -11.81 -1.37 6.08
C PRO A 59 -10.58 -1.68 5.23
N GLY A 60 -10.62 -2.75 4.43
CA GLY A 60 -9.55 -3.10 3.49
C GLY A 60 -9.32 -2.03 2.42
N LEU A 61 -10.40 -1.47 1.86
CA LEU A 61 -10.33 -0.40 0.87
C LEU A 61 -9.76 0.90 1.47
N VAL A 62 -10.15 1.27 2.70
CA VAL A 62 -9.60 2.45 3.39
C VAL A 62 -8.10 2.28 3.64
N LEU A 63 -7.67 1.12 4.15
CA LEU A 63 -6.25 0.82 4.37
C LEU A 63 -5.46 0.81 3.06
N LEU A 64 -6.05 0.33 1.96
CA LEU A 64 -5.46 0.38 0.64
C LEU A 64 -5.24 1.82 0.17
N VAL A 65 -6.25 2.69 0.29
CA VAL A 65 -6.13 4.11 -0.05
C VAL A 65 -5.05 4.78 0.79
N LEU A 66 -5.04 4.58 2.11
CA LEU A 66 -3.99 5.10 2.99
C LEU A 66 -2.60 4.56 2.61
N GLY A 67 -2.50 3.28 2.28
CA GLY A 67 -1.25 2.65 1.82
C GLY A 67 -0.71 3.27 0.54
N LEU A 68 -1.59 3.66 -0.38
CA LEU A 68 -1.24 4.42 -1.59
C LEU A 68 -0.76 5.84 -1.23
N PHE A 69 -1.47 6.55 -0.34
CA PHE A 69 -1.08 7.88 0.14
C PHE A 69 0.29 7.92 0.83
N PHE A 70 0.66 6.89 1.58
CA PHE A 70 1.97 6.85 2.25
C PHE A 70 3.11 6.26 1.39
N SER A 71 2.82 5.87 0.13
CA SER A 71 3.81 5.25 -0.74
C SER A 71 4.70 6.29 -1.43
N SER A 72 5.92 6.48 -0.93
CA SER A 72 6.93 7.35 -1.58
C SER A 72 7.25 6.96 -3.02
N ARG A 73 7.13 5.67 -3.36
CA ARG A 73 7.31 5.17 -4.73
C ARG A 73 6.20 5.63 -5.67
N LEU A 74 4.96 5.73 -5.17
CA LEU A 74 3.81 6.21 -5.93
C LEU A 74 3.98 7.69 -6.24
N TRP A 75 4.32 8.50 -5.23
CA TRP A 75 4.57 9.94 -5.42
C TRP A 75 5.74 10.20 -6.38
N ARG A 76 6.84 9.45 -6.27
CA ARG A 76 7.96 9.57 -7.22
C ARG A 76 7.56 9.27 -8.66
N LEU A 77 6.54 8.45 -8.88
CA LEU A 77 6.00 8.17 -10.22
C LEU A 77 5.05 9.26 -10.72
N TYR A 78 4.18 9.79 -9.84
CA TYR A 78 3.13 10.75 -10.22
C TYR A 78 3.61 12.21 -10.24
N THR A 79 4.57 12.60 -9.39
CA THR A 79 5.08 13.98 -9.35
C THR A 79 5.74 14.35 -10.68
N GLY A 80 5.22 15.37 -11.35
CA GLY A 80 5.71 15.81 -12.67
C GLY A 80 5.16 15.03 -13.88
N CYS A 81 4.10 14.22 -13.70
CA CYS A 81 3.45 13.47 -14.79
C CYS A 81 2.92 14.38 -15.92
N CYS A 82 2.33 15.54 -15.58
CA CYS A 82 1.78 16.47 -16.58
C CYS A 82 2.86 17.17 -17.41
N LEU A 83 4.13 17.13 -16.99
CA LEU A 83 5.27 17.71 -17.71
C LEU A 83 5.85 16.73 -18.73
N LYS A 84 5.89 15.42 -18.41
CA LYS A 84 6.29 14.35 -19.34
C LYS A 84 5.52 13.04 -19.05
N PRO A 85 4.45 12.72 -19.80
CA PRO A 85 3.60 11.54 -19.54
C PRO A 85 4.34 10.19 -19.73
N MET A 86 5.47 10.18 -20.44
CA MET A 86 6.27 8.97 -20.71
C MET A 86 6.95 8.37 -19.46
N LYS A 87 6.96 9.06 -18.31
CA LYS A 87 7.52 8.55 -17.05
C LYS A 87 6.67 7.46 -16.39
N LEU A 88 5.36 7.43 -16.65
CA LEU A 88 4.43 6.53 -15.96
C LEU A 88 4.58 5.06 -16.37
N CYS A 89 5.07 4.79 -17.58
CA CYS A 89 5.10 3.46 -18.17
C CYS A 89 6.29 3.27 -19.13
N PRO A 90 7.51 2.95 -18.64
CA PRO A 90 8.42 2.20 -19.49
C PRO A 90 7.70 0.86 -19.79
N ARG A 91 7.42 0.61 -21.08
CA ARG A 91 6.66 -0.55 -21.60
C ARG A 91 6.82 -1.80 -20.71
N GLY A 92 5.74 -2.20 -20.01
CA GLY A 92 5.60 -3.56 -19.46
C GLY A 92 5.45 -3.75 -17.94
N ASN A 93 5.29 -2.71 -17.10
CA ASN A 93 5.34 -2.87 -15.63
C ASN A 93 4.01 -2.74 -14.86
N CYS A 94 2.85 -2.85 -15.53
CA CYS A 94 1.52 -2.82 -14.89
C CYS A 94 1.34 -3.94 -13.83
N LEU A 95 2.07 -5.05 -14.00
CA LEU A 95 2.08 -6.20 -13.09
C LEU A 95 2.61 -5.86 -11.69
N ASN A 96 3.50 -4.87 -11.54
CA ASN A 96 4.00 -4.48 -10.23
C ASN A 96 3.00 -3.67 -9.42
N CYS A 97 2.11 -2.91 -10.09
CA CYS A 97 1.01 -2.23 -9.42
C CYS A 97 0.03 -3.27 -8.86
N LEU A 98 -0.36 -4.26 -9.69
CA LEU A 98 -1.24 -5.37 -9.30
C LEU A 98 -0.69 -6.18 -8.11
N LYS A 99 0.62 -6.42 -8.05
CA LYS A 99 1.28 -7.13 -6.93
C LYS A 99 1.13 -6.39 -5.59
N VAL A 100 1.09 -5.06 -5.59
CA VAL A 100 0.88 -4.26 -4.38
C VAL A 100 -0.57 -4.38 -3.91
N PHE A 101 -1.53 -4.38 -4.84
CA PHE A 101 -2.95 -4.60 -4.53
C PHE A 101 -3.20 -5.97 -3.89
N VAL A 102 -2.63 -7.05 -4.46
CA VAL A 102 -2.79 -8.41 -3.91
C VAL A 102 -2.20 -8.55 -2.50
N LYS A 103 -1.09 -7.86 -2.21
CA LYS A 103 -0.43 -7.90 -0.90
C LYS A 103 -1.19 -7.17 0.22
N ILE A 104 -2.04 -6.21 -0.13
CA ILE A 104 -2.84 -5.44 0.83
C ILE A 104 -4.19 -6.11 1.08
N PHE A 105 -4.79 -6.71 0.05
CA PHE A 105 -6.06 -7.44 0.17
C PHE A 105 -6.00 -8.67 1.09
N SER A 106 -4.82 -9.26 1.31
CA SER A 106 -4.64 -10.44 2.16
C SER A 106 -4.85 -10.20 3.67
N GLY A 107 -5.01 -8.95 4.12
CA GLY A 107 -5.09 -8.59 5.53
C GLY A 107 -6.47 -8.21 6.06
N ALA A 108 -7.51 -8.19 5.22
CA ALA A 108 -8.78 -7.50 5.54
C ALA A 108 -9.98 -8.40 5.86
N CYS A 109 -9.86 -9.73 5.83
CA CYS A 109 -11.03 -10.60 5.85
C CYS A 109 -11.01 -11.62 6.97
N VAL A 110 -11.24 -11.22 8.22
CA VAL A 110 -11.85 -12.13 9.21
C VAL A 110 -12.61 -11.29 10.22
N ALA A 111 -13.92 -11.19 10.08
CA ALA A 111 -14.81 -10.93 11.21
C ALA A 111 -15.92 -11.98 11.13
N PRO A 112 -16.02 -12.92 12.09
CA PRO A 112 -17.00 -14.01 12.05
C PRO A 112 -18.44 -13.50 11.95
N SER A 113 -18.73 -12.31 12.49
CA SER A 113 -20.04 -11.65 12.46
C SER A 113 -20.38 -11.05 11.09
N CYS A 114 -19.43 -10.36 10.45
CA CYS A 114 -19.63 -9.72 9.14
C CYS A 114 -19.88 -10.74 8.01
N GLY A 115 -19.12 -11.84 8.02
CA GLY A 115 -19.26 -12.91 7.04
C GLY A 115 -20.64 -13.58 7.06
N CYS A 116 -21.23 -13.79 8.25
CA CYS A 116 -22.55 -14.41 8.38
C CYS A 116 -23.65 -13.59 7.68
N CYS A 117 -23.64 -12.26 7.82
CA CYS A 117 -24.62 -11.39 7.15
C CYS A 117 -24.48 -11.38 5.63
N ALA A 118 -23.23 -11.31 5.14
CA ALA A 118 -22.94 -11.34 3.71
C ALA A 118 -23.39 -12.67 3.08
N VAL A 119 -23.05 -13.81 3.71
CA VAL A 119 -23.42 -15.14 3.22
C VAL A 119 -24.93 -15.38 3.29
N SER A 120 -25.63 -14.85 4.30
CA SER A 120 -27.10 -14.99 4.40
C SER A 120 -27.89 -14.22 3.33
N GLY A 121 -27.29 -13.18 2.75
CA GLY A 121 -27.90 -12.38 1.69
C GLY A 121 -27.57 -12.89 0.28
N LEU A 122 -26.80 -13.98 0.16
CA LEU A 122 -26.47 -14.58 -1.14
C LEU A 122 -27.62 -15.46 -1.61
N ASP A 123 -28.33 -15.05 -2.66
CA ASP A 123 -29.42 -15.83 -3.27
C ASP A 123 -28.88 -16.84 -4.32
N GLU A 124 -27.77 -17.51 -3.99
CA GLU A 124 -27.27 -18.61 -4.82
C GLU A 124 -27.87 -19.92 -4.34
N ASN A 125 -28.52 -20.65 -5.25
CA ASN A 125 -29.11 -21.97 -4.99
C ASN A 125 -28.11 -22.91 -4.28
N LEU A 126 -26.82 -22.84 -4.63
CA LEU A 126 -25.77 -23.65 -4.01
C LEU A 126 -25.57 -23.35 -2.52
N VAL A 127 -25.60 -22.08 -2.13
CA VAL A 127 -25.40 -21.65 -0.74
C VAL A 127 -26.65 -21.96 0.08
N VAL A 128 -27.82 -21.66 -0.47
CA VAL A 128 -29.10 -21.95 0.16
C VAL A 128 -29.30 -23.46 0.36
N ASP A 129 -28.99 -24.28 -0.66
CA ASP A 129 -29.11 -25.74 -0.59
C ASP A 129 -28.09 -26.36 0.38
N LEU A 130 -26.92 -25.72 0.57
CA LEU A 130 -25.91 -26.18 1.54
C LEU A 130 -26.42 -26.04 2.99
N PHE A 131 -27.10 -24.94 3.32
CA PHE A 131 -27.59 -24.66 4.67
C PHE A 131 -28.98 -25.23 4.96
N CYS A 132 -29.88 -25.26 3.96
CA CYS A 132 -31.25 -25.76 4.09
C CYS A 132 -31.45 -27.16 3.48
N LYS A 133 -30.39 -27.98 3.37
CA LYS A 133 -30.49 -29.34 2.82
C LYS A 133 -31.51 -30.17 3.60
N ASN A 134 -32.54 -30.68 2.91
CA ASN A 134 -33.67 -31.43 3.49
C ASN A 134 -34.53 -30.65 4.50
N LYS A 135 -34.51 -29.31 4.49
CA LYS A 135 -35.37 -28.46 5.30
C LYS A 135 -36.58 -27.95 4.51
N THR A 136 -37.56 -27.38 5.20
CA THR A 136 -38.79 -26.83 4.60
C THR A 136 -38.50 -25.61 3.72
N LEU A 137 -39.41 -25.28 2.79
CA LEU A 137 -39.39 -24.04 2.00
C LEU A 137 -39.27 -22.79 2.89
N MET A 138 -39.81 -22.86 4.12
CA MET A 138 -39.67 -21.84 5.16
C MET A 138 -38.22 -21.57 5.57
N CYS A 139 -37.33 -22.57 5.53
CA CYS A 139 -35.90 -22.40 5.80
C CYS A 139 -35.28 -21.44 4.79
N ARG A 140 -35.61 -21.60 3.49
CA ARG A 140 -35.08 -20.77 2.41
C ARG A 140 -35.52 -19.31 2.51
N GLU A 141 -36.79 -19.07 2.82
CA GLU A 141 -37.33 -17.70 2.93
C GLU A 141 -36.84 -16.97 4.19
N GLU A 142 -36.66 -17.69 5.30
CA GLU A 142 -36.27 -17.09 6.59
C GLU A 142 -34.76 -17.14 6.86
N LEU A 143 -33.96 -17.79 6.01
CA LEU A 143 -32.51 -17.97 6.16
C LEU A 143 -31.78 -16.63 6.39
N ALA A 144 -32.15 -15.61 5.62
CA ALA A 144 -31.57 -14.27 5.72
C ALA A 144 -31.90 -13.55 7.04
N ARG A 145 -32.92 -13.98 7.78
CA ARG A 145 -33.31 -13.38 9.06
C ARG A 145 -32.70 -14.09 10.27
N VAL A 146 -32.08 -15.26 10.06
CA VAL A 146 -31.40 -16.02 11.13
C VAL A 146 -30.29 -15.20 11.81
N PRO A 147 -29.39 -14.48 11.09
CA PRO A 147 -28.32 -13.71 11.74
C PRO A 147 -28.81 -12.54 12.61
N CYS A 148 -30.05 -12.09 12.42
CA CYS A 148 -30.64 -11.01 13.19
C CYS A 148 -31.60 -11.49 14.31
N SER A 149 -31.66 -12.81 14.54
CA SER A 149 -32.47 -13.46 15.60
C SER A 149 -33.97 -13.15 15.54
N LYS A 150 -34.50 -12.80 14.35
CA LYS A 150 -35.94 -12.55 14.11
C LYS A 150 -36.55 -13.49 13.08
N SER A 151 -35.95 -14.65 12.85
CA SER A 151 -36.51 -15.67 11.96
C SER A 151 -37.75 -16.31 12.56
N LYS A 152 -38.71 -16.70 11.73
CA LYS A 152 -39.89 -17.48 12.15
C LYS A 152 -39.63 -18.98 12.37
N LEU A 153 -38.38 -19.43 12.21
CA LEU A 153 -37.97 -20.81 12.43
C LEU A 153 -37.97 -21.16 13.93
N PRO A 154 -38.11 -22.45 14.30
CA PRO A 154 -37.90 -22.92 15.66
C PRO A 154 -36.54 -22.45 16.20
N SER A 155 -36.50 -22.08 17.49
CA SER A 155 -35.29 -21.54 18.11
C SER A 155 -34.08 -22.46 17.96
N ASP A 156 -34.28 -23.78 18.05
CA ASP A 156 -33.23 -24.79 17.93
C ASP A 156 -32.61 -24.79 16.51
N GLU A 157 -33.46 -24.84 15.48
CA GLU A 157 -33.04 -24.78 14.08
C GLU A 157 -32.36 -23.45 13.71
N SER A 158 -32.85 -22.33 14.23
CA SER A 158 -32.21 -21.02 14.02
C SER A 158 -30.80 -20.96 14.64
N MET A 159 -30.60 -21.62 15.78
CA MET A 159 -29.30 -21.67 16.46
C MET A 159 -28.32 -22.59 15.72
N GLU A 160 -28.78 -23.74 15.23
CA GLU A 160 -27.97 -24.63 14.39
C GLU A 160 -27.49 -23.91 13.11
N LEU A 161 -28.40 -23.23 12.41
CA LEU A 161 -28.08 -22.46 11.20
C LEU A 161 -27.05 -21.35 11.51
N LEU A 162 -27.21 -20.65 12.62
CA LEU A 162 -26.28 -19.61 13.05
C LEU A 162 -24.88 -20.17 13.37
N LEU A 163 -24.80 -21.35 14.00
CA LEU A 163 -23.53 -22.04 14.24
C LEU A 163 -22.87 -22.50 12.93
N MET A 164 -23.65 -23.00 11.97
CA MET A 164 -23.15 -23.36 10.64
C MET A 164 -22.61 -22.14 9.89
N PHE A 165 -23.33 -21.01 9.91
CA PHE A 165 -22.82 -19.76 9.31
C PHE A 165 -21.49 -19.32 9.93
N ARG A 166 -21.37 -19.39 11.26
CA ARG A 166 -20.12 -19.08 11.96
C ARG A 166 -19.00 -20.01 11.53
N ALA A 167 -19.23 -21.33 11.52
CA ALA A 167 -18.24 -22.31 11.13
C ALA A 167 -17.76 -22.10 9.67
N GLN A 168 -18.69 -21.92 8.74
CA GLN A 168 -18.35 -21.67 7.32
C GLN A 168 -17.58 -20.36 7.14
N SER A 169 -17.98 -19.28 7.82
CA SER A 169 -17.25 -18.01 7.78
C SER A 169 -15.80 -18.14 8.32
N GLN A 170 -15.59 -18.95 9.36
CA GLN A 170 -14.26 -19.20 9.93
C GLN A 170 -13.40 -20.04 8.99
N ILE A 171 -13.95 -21.09 8.37
CA ILE A 171 -13.24 -21.92 7.39
C ILE A 171 -12.80 -21.05 6.20
N LEU A 172 -13.72 -20.25 5.64
CA LEU A 172 -13.40 -19.34 4.54
C LEU A 172 -12.31 -18.33 4.93
N GLY A 173 -12.40 -17.76 6.14
CA GLY A 173 -11.36 -16.86 6.67
C GLY A 173 -9.97 -17.53 6.73
N TRP A 174 -9.89 -18.75 7.27
CA TRP A 174 -8.63 -19.50 7.33
C TRP A 174 -8.11 -19.89 5.94
N CYS A 175 -8.98 -20.29 5.01
CA CYS A 175 -8.59 -20.57 3.63
C CYS A 175 -7.95 -19.33 2.97
N ILE A 176 -8.55 -18.14 3.14
CA ILE A 176 -8.01 -16.88 2.59
C ILE A 176 -6.63 -16.58 3.19
N ILE A 177 -6.45 -16.75 4.51
CA ILE A 177 -5.16 -16.53 5.17
C ILE A 177 -4.09 -17.48 4.62
N ILE A 178 -4.39 -18.79 4.55
CA ILE A 178 -3.44 -19.80 4.07
C ILE A 178 -3.05 -19.54 2.61
N ILE A 179 -4.04 -19.34 1.73
CA ILE A 179 -3.80 -19.06 0.30
C ILE A 179 -2.95 -17.80 0.15
N SER A 180 -3.27 -16.73 0.88
CA SER A 180 -2.52 -15.48 0.83
C SER A 180 -1.08 -15.64 1.29
N ALA A 181 -0.84 -16.39 2.38
CA ALA A 181 0.50 -16.65 2.89
C ALA A 181 1.33 -17.45 1.88
N VAL A 182 0.75 -18.50 1.28
CA VAL A 182 1.40 -19.32 0.25
C VAL A 182 1.71 -18.50 -0.99
N LEU A 183 0.75 -17.74 -1.52
CA LEU A 183 0.97 -16.86 -2.67
C LEU A 183 2.03 -15.78 -2.39
N GLY A 184 2.03 -15.20 -1.19
CA GLY A 184 3.03 -14.23 -0.76
C GLY A 184 4.44 -14.83 -0.71
N LEU A 185 4.57 -16.05 -0.18
CA LEU A 185 5.82 -16.79 -0.15
C LEU A 185 6.30 -17.12 -1.58
N LEU A 186 5.45 -17.71 -2.41
CA LEU A 186 5.77 -18.05 -3.79
C LEU A 186 6.16 -16.80 -4.61
N GLY A 187 5.44 -15.69 -4.45
CA GLY A 187 5.75 -14.43 -5.11
C GLY A 187 7.10 -13.85 -4.66
N THR A 188 7.42 -13.97 -3.38
CA THR A 188 8.71 -13.54 -2.82
C THR A 188 9.85 -14.43 -3.34
N CYS A 189 9.69 -15.75 -3.29
CA CYS A 189 10.64 -16.72 -3.83
C CYS A 189 10.88 -16.47 -5.32
N TYR A 190 9.83 -16.34 -6.11
CA TYR A 190 9.92 -16.04 -7.54
C TYR A 190 10.67 -14.74 -7.83
N THR A 191 10.37 -13.67 -7.09
CA THR A 191 11.02 -12.38 -7.25
C THR A 191 12.50 -12.46 -6.90
N ASN A 192 12.87 -13.18 -5.83
CA ASN A 192 14.26 -13.38 -5.44
C ASN A 192 15.01 -14.29 -6.44
N CYS A 193 14.38 -15.35 -6.96
CA CYS A 193 14.97 -16.23 -7.98
C CYS A 193 15.21 -15.52 -9.32
N ARG A 194 14.34 -14.57 -9.71
CA ARG A 194 14.54 -13.75 -10.92
C ARG A 194 15.41 -12.51 -10.68
N SER A 195 15.94 -12.32 -9.47
CA SER A 195 16.84 -11.22 -9.17
C SER A 195 18.08 -11.30 -10.07
N LYS A 196 18.46 -10.17 -10.67
CA LYS A 196 19.68 -10.07 -11.49
C LYS A 196 20.96 -10.03 -10.65
N VAL A 197 20.84 -9.90 -9.32
CA VAL A 197 21.92 -9.72 -8.35
C VAL A 197 21.86 -10.78 -7.25
N SER A 198 23.02 -11.11 -6.68
CA SER A 198 23.14 -12.05 -5.56
C SER A 198 22.51 -11.50 -4.27
N TYR A 199 22.23 -12.37 -3.30
CA TYR A 199 21.63 -11.96 -2.02
C TYR A 199 22.48 -10.93 -1.26
N LEU A 200 23.81 -11.11 -1.24
CA LEU A 200 24.71 -10.21 -0.53
C LEU A 200 24.77 -8.83 -1.20
N GLN A 201 24.82 -8.81 -2.54
CA GLN A 201 24.77 -7.56 -3.31
C GLN A 201 23.43 -6.85 -3.15
N LEU A 202 22.31 -7.59 -3.13
CA LEU A 202 20.98 -7.03 -2.86
C LEU A 202 20.89 -6.42 -1.46
N THR A 203 21.52 -7.07 -0.47
CA THR A 203 21.56 -6.58 0.92
C THR A 203 22.40 -5.32 1.02
N PHE A 204 23.57 -5.28 0.37
CA PHE A 204 24.39 -4.08 0.27
C PHE A 204 23.61 -2.94 -0.41
N TRP A 205 22.97 -3.22 -1.55
CA TRP A 205 22.19 -2.24 -2.29
C TRP A 205 21.09 -1.60 -1.41
N LYS A 206 20.32 -2.40 -0.66
CA LYS A 206 19.31 -1.87 0.27
C LYS A 206 19.91 -0.92 1.31
N ARG A 207 21.07 -1.28 1.90
CA ARG A 207 21.77 -0.44 2.89
C ARG A 207 22.33 0.84 2.27
N TYR A 208 22.86 0.76 1.05
CA TYR A 208 23.34 1.92 0.32
C TYR A 208 22.22 2.93 0.11
N VAL A 209 21.07 2.51 -0.41
CA VAL A 209 19.92 3.41 -0.66
C VAL A 209 19.39 4.04 0.65
N GLU A 210 19.37 3.29 1.75
CA GLU A 210 18.98 3.83 3.05
C GLU A 210 19.95 4.91 3.53
N LYS A 211 21.27 4.66 3.42
CA LYS A 211 22.30 5.63 3.80
C LYS A 211 22.37 6.83 2.87
N GLU A 212 22.20 6.62 1.57
CA GLU A 212 22.10 7.69 0.57
C GLU A 212 20.96 8.63 0.92
N LYS A 213 19.78 8.10 1.28
CA LYS A 213 18.64 8.92 1.72
C LYS A 213 18.96 9.72 2.99
N GLU A 214 19.50 9.07 4.02
CA GLU A 214 19.87 9.76 5.27
C GLU A 214 20.85 10.91 5.03
N GLN A 215 21.84 10.72 4.15
CA GLN A 215 22.80 11.76 3.82
C GLN A 215 22.17 12.84 2.94
N PHE A 216 21.36 12.45 1.96
CA PHE A 216 20.64 13.40 1.11
C PHE A 216 19.78 14.36 1.94
N ASP A 217 19.02 13.85 2.91
CA ASP A 217 18.17 14.68 3.78
C ASP A 217 19.01 15.69 4.60
N LYS A 218 20.19 15.28 5.08
CA LYS A 218 21.12 16.17 5.80
C LYS A 218 21.67 17.27 4.90
N PHE A 219 22.18 16.91 3.72
CA PHE A 219 22.71 17.88 2.76
C PHE A 219 21.61 18.82 2.26
N ALA A 220 20.42 18.31 1.96
CA ALA A 220 19.29 19.12 1.55
C ALA A 220 18.90 20.17 2.61
N MET A 221 18.87 19.76 3.89
CA MET A 221 18.58 20.67 5.00
C MET A 221 19.67 21.75 5.15
N GLU A 222 20.95 21.37 5.07
CA GLU A 222 22.06 22.31 5.16
C GLU A 222 22.03 23.35 4.01
N TYR A 223 21.84 22.89 2.78
CA TYR A 223 21.76 23.79 1.62
C TYR A 223 20.52 24.68 1.64
N ALA A 224 19.38 24.18 2.14
CA ALA A 224 18.18 24.98 2.33
C ALA A 224 18.41 26.10 3.36
N SER A 225 19.06 25.80 4.49
CA SER A 225 19.42 26.81 5.50
C SER A 225 20.35 27.89 4.93
N LYS A 226 21.40 27.50 4.20
CA LYS A 226 22.33 28.45 3.57
C LYS A 226 21.63 29.35 2.54
N LEU A 227 20.73 28.78 1.72
CA LEU A 227 19.97 29.54 0.73
C LEU A 227 19.01 30.52 1.40
N ALA A 228 18.33 30.10 2.48
CA ALA A 228 17.45 30.97 3.25
C ALA A 228 18.21 32.12 3.90
N GLU A 229 19.35 31.83 4.55
CA GLU A 229 20.21 32.85 5.17
C GLU A 229 20.72 33.87 4.14
N ARG A 230 21.24 33.41 3.00
CA ARG A 230 21.68 34.28 1.90
C ARG A 230 20.57 35.24 1.46
N ASN A 231 19.36 34.72 1.25
CA ASN A 231 18.22 35.50 0.78
C ASN A 231 17.75 36.51 1.83
N LEU A 232 17.67 36.11 3.10
CA LEU A 232 17.29 37.01 4.19
C LEU A 232 18.32 38.13 4.38
N LYS A 233 19.63 37.81 4.30
CA LYS A 233 20.70 38.80 4.39
C LYS A 233 20.62 39.83 3.26
N SER A 234 20.50 39.35 2.01
CA SER A 234 20.33 40.21 0.83
C SER A 234 19.09 41.11 0.94
N PHE A 235 17.97 40.58 1.44
CA PHE A 235 16.74 41.34 1.67
C PHE A 235 16.88 42.43 2.74
N PHE A 236 17.38 42.10 3.93
CA PHE A 236 17.50 43.06 5.04
C PHE A 236 18.64 44.07 4.84
N GLU A 237 19.71 43.71 4.14
CA GLU A 237 20.80 44.63 3.80
C GLU A 237 20.54 45.43 2.51
N ASN A 238 19.45 45.14 1.78
CA ASN A 238 19.11 45.73 0.49
C ASN A 238 20.27 45.65 -0.52
N ARG A 239 20.81 44.44 -0.72
CA ARG A 239 21.93 44.16 -1.62
C ARG A 239 21.57 43.05 -2.60
N ASP A 240 22.21 43.04 -3.77
CA ASP A 240 22.07 41.93 -4.70
C ASP A 240 22.60 40.61 -4.10
N PRO A 241 21.91 39.49 -4.32
CA PRO A 241 22.28 38.21 -3.74
C PRO A 241 23.53 37.61 -4.40
N GLU A 242 24.42 37.03 -3.59
CA GLU A 242 25.59 36.29 -4.08
C GLU A 242 25.20 35.06 -4.91
N ILE A 243 26.02 34.68 -5.90
CA ILE A 243 25.74 33.52 -6.75
C ILE A 243 25.75 32.24 -5.90
N PHE A 244 24.65 31.47 -5.97
CA PHE A 244 24.51 30.20 -5.28
C PHE A 244 24.41 29.06 -6.31
N PRO A 245 25.41 28.18 -6.44
CA PRO A 245 25.37 27.10 -7.42
C PRO A 245 24.30 26.09 -7.01
N PHE A 246 23.34 25.85 -7.90
CA PHE A 246 22.25 24.90 -7.70
C PHE A 246 22.19 23.93 -8.88
N PRO A 247 21.85 22.64 -8.65
CA PRO A 247 21.59 21.72 -9.75
C PRO A 247 20.43 22.25 -10.60
N ASN A 248 20.57 22.18 -11.92
CA ASN A 248 19.51 22.57 -12.85
C ASN A 248 18.29 21.62 -12.77
N HIS A 249 17.14 22.05 -13.26
CA HIS A 249 15.91 21.28 -13.24
C HIS A 249 16.05 19.92 -13.94
N LYS A 250 16.82 19.83 -15.02
CA LYS A 250 17.08 18.56 -15.73
C LYS A 250 17.79 17.54 -14.83
N ALA A 251 18.77 17.98 -14.05
CA ALA A 251 19.45 17.14 -13.06
C ALA A 251 18.46 16.61 -12.01
N TRP A 252 17.62 17.47 -11.44
CA TRP A 252 16.57 17.10 -10.49
C TRP A 252 15.56 16.11 -11.08
N GLU A 253 15.21 16.31 -12.34
CA GLU A 253 14.28 15.44 -13.07
C GLU A 253 14.85 14.03 -13.26
N GLU A 254 16.13 13.92 -13.66
CA GLU A 254 16.80 12.65 -13.95
C GLU A 254 17.05 11.82 -12.70
N VAL A 255 17.51 12.44 -11.60
CA VAL A 255 17.74 11.73 -10.34
C VAL A 255 16.45 11.23 -9.70
N SER A 256 15.31 11.86 -10.02
CA SER A 256 13.98 11.48 -9.54
C SER A 256 13.36 10.28 -10.29
N ALA A 257 13.96 9.82 -11.39
CA ALA A 257 13.42 8.72 -12.18
C ALA A 257 13.36 7.39 -11.40
N LEU A 258 12.48 6.47 -11.84
CA LEU A 258 12.46 5.11 -11.30
C LEU A 258 13.74 4.36 -11.70
N TYR A 259 14.54 3.99 -10.71
CA TYR A 259 15.74 3.18 -10.93
C TYR A 259 15.39 1.73 -11.30
N THR A 260 16.03 1.23 -12.36
CA THR A 260 16.01 -0.18 -12.76
C THR A 260 17.44 -0.71 -12.92
N PHE A 261 17.77 -1.77 -12.19
CA PHE A 261 19.11 -2.37 -12.26
C PHE A 261 19.38 -3.02 -13.63
N SER A 262 20.53 -2.67 -14.22
CA SER A 262 21.10 -3.31 -15.41
C SER A 262 22.44 -3.95 -15.09
N LYS A 263 22.73 -5.14 -15.60
CA LYS A 263 24.03 -5.80 -15.39
C LYS A 263 25.19 -5.05 -16.07
N SER A 264 24.89 -4.24 -17.08
CA SER A 264 25.86 -3.43 -17.81
C SER A 264 26.30 -2.18 -17.04
N GLU A 265 25.54 -1.75 -16.05
CA GLU A 265 25.77 -0.51 -15.30
C GLU A 265 25.73 -0.83 -13.79
N GLN A 266 26.88 -0.86 -13.12
CA GLN A 266 26.99 -1.24 -11.70
C GLN A 266 26.60 -0.10 -10.73
N TYR A 267 25.56 0.67 -11.04
CA TYR A 267 25.05 1.72 -10.16
C TYR A 267 23.98 1.18 -9.21
N TYR A 268 23.84 1.77 -8.03
CA TYR A 268 22.86 1.38 -7.01
C TYR A 268 21.71 2.39 -6.86
N SER A 269 21.84 3.58 -7.44
CA SER A 269 20.79 4.60 -7.48
C SER A 269 20.84 5.40 -8.77
N THR A 270 19.76 6.14 -9.05
CA THR A 270 19.73 7.13 -10.14
C THR A 270 20.68 8.29 -9.88
N LEU A 271 20.87 8.67 -8.61
CA LEU A 271 21.78 9.74 -8.21
C LEU A 271 23.24 9.32 -8.42
N GLN A 272 23.63 8.11 -8.02
CA GLN A 272 24.95 7.56 -8.31
C GLN A 272 25.20 7.51 -9.82
N ARG A 273 24.22 6.98 -10.58
CA ARG A 273 24.31 6.93 -12.04
C ARG A 273 24.46 8.31 -12.67
N TYR A 274 23.78 9.32 -12.12
CA TYR A 274 23.90 10.70 -12.60
C TYR A 274 25.30 11.27 -12.32
N VAL A 275 25.84 11.01 -11.12
CA VAL A 275 27.15 11.55 -10.69
C VAL A 275 28.33 10.87 -11.40
N GLU A 276 28.24 9.57 -11.68
CA GLU A 276 29.34 8.79 -12.29
C GLU A 276 29.32 8.81 -13.83
N ARG A 277 28.45 9.59 -14.46
CA ARG A 277 28.44 9.81 -15.90
C ARG A 277 29.47 10.87 -16.32
N ASP A 278 30.13 10.62 -17.45
CA ASP A 278 31.14 11.53 -18.02
C ASP A 278 30.51 12.75 -18.73
N ASP A 279 29.25 12.67 -19.16
CA ASP A 279 28.53 13.69 -19.96
C ASP A 279 27.63 14.63 -19.15
N ARG A 280 28.02 14.95 -17.91
CA ARG A 280 27.20 15.80 -17.01
C ARG A 280 27.08 17.25 -17.49
N ASP A 281 25.84 17.73 -17.57
CA ASP A 281 25.54 19.14 -17.85
C ASP A 281 25.56 19.97 -16.55
N TYR A 282 26.63 20.75 -16.39
CA TYR A 282 26.81 21.70 -15.27
C TYR A 282 26.23 23.09 -15.56
N SER A 283 25.58 23.28 -16.71
CA SER A 283 25.09 24.60 -17.10
C SER A 283 24.08 25.12 -16.06
N PRO A 284 24.28 26.33 -15.53
CA PRO A 284 23.31 26.95 -14.64
C PRO A 284 22.00 27.18 -15.40
N GLU A 285 20.89 27.04 -14.70
CA GLU A 285 19.57 27.18 -15.29
C GLU A 285 19.32 28.64 -15.72
N LYS A 286 19.16 28.86 -17.03
CA LYS A 286 19.00 30.20 -17.61
C LYS A 286 17.54 30.59 -17.94
N ARG A 287 16.57 29.67 -17.79
CA ARG A 287 15.16 29.91 -18.14
C ARG A 287 14.20 29.58 -16.98
N PRO A 288 13.16 30.39 -16.74
CA PRO A 288 12.08 30.06 -15.82
C PRO A 288 11.22 28.91 -16.38
N VAL A 289 10.81 27.99 -15.50
CA VAL A 289 10.16 26.70 -15.81
C VAL A 289 8.71 26.84 -16.36
N MET A 290 8.17 28.05 -16.48
CA MET A 290 6.78 28.32 -16.91
C MET A 290 6.64 28.94 -18.31
N GLU A 291 7.46 28.56 -19.28
CA GLU A 291 7.10 28.75 -20.69
C GLU A 291 6.66 27.41 -21.27
N LEU A 292 5.37 27.12 -21.09
CA LEU A 292 4.66 26.12 -21.88
C LEU A 292 4.68 26.62 -23.33
N GLU A 293 5.54 26.06 -24.19
CA GLU A 293 5.53 26.28 -25.63
C GLU A 293 4.13 25.96 -26.19
N HIS A 294 3.26 26.97 -26.27
CA HIS A 294 2.10 26.96 -27.16
C HIS A 294 2.59 27.24 -28.58
N GLY A 295 3.29 26.26 -29.15
CA GLY A 295 3.50 26.14 -30.58
C GLY A 295 2.45 25.21 -31.18
N ILE A 296 1.18 25.61 -31.15
CA ILE A 296 0.21 25.04 -32.10
C ILE A 296 0.51 25.76 -33.41
N GLU A 297 1.29 25.11 -34.26
CA GLU A 297 1.41 25.48 -35.66
C GLU A 297 -0.01 25.55 -36.26
N MET A 298 -0.43 26.77 -36.61
CA MET A 298 -1.47 26.95 -37.61
C MET A 298 -0.82 26.68 -38.97
N SER A 299 -1.17 25.54 -39.56
CA SER A 299 -1.17 25.33 -41.01
C SER A 299 -2.31 24.40 -41.37
#